data_AF-A0A7S2DIZ4-F1
#
_entry.id   AF-A0A7S2DIZ4-F1
#
_cell.length_a   1.000
_cell.length_b   1.000
_cell.length_c   1.000
_cell.angle_alpha   90.00
_cell.angle_beta   90.00
_cell.angle_gamma   90.00
#
_symmetry.space_group_name_H-M   'P 1'
#
loop_
_entity.id
_entity.type
_entity.pdbx_description
1 polymer ?
#
loop_
_entity_poly.entity_id
_entity_poly.type
_entity_poly.pdbx_seq_one_letter_code
_entity_poly.pdbx_strand_id
1 'polypeptide(L)'
;EHKAARLALRPGRRRLSGKGGAREETDADQSERLLQEWMKKTGSRQCPKCKMGVTKQDLVRQKGQAAECHKMICRNCSTRFCFRCLKVLTATISCKCTPDEHGFLDPRTGRFVQHLRKGARA
;
A
#
# COMPACT_ATOMS: atom_id res chain seq x y z
N GLU A 1 -68.64 17.51 -22.94
CA GLU A 1 -67.25 17.72 -22.46
C GLU A 1 -67.04 16.96 -21.16
N HIS A 2 -65.99 16.14 -21.12
CA HIS A 2 -65.66 15.28 -19.99
C HIS A 2 -64.96 16.08 -18.89
N LYS A 3 -65.28 15.85 -17.61
CA LYS A 3 -64.25 15.87 -16.56
C LYS A 3 -64.63 15.02 -15.36
N ALA A 4 -63.87 13.93 -15.26
CA ALA A 4 -63.97 12.88 -14.26
C ALA A 4 -63.42 13.32 -12.90
N ALA A 5 -63.91 12.62 -11.88
CA ALA A 5 -63.55 12.70 -10.47
C ALA A 5 -62.04 12.57 -10.21
N ARG A 6 -61.54 13.32 -9.22
CA ARG A 6 -60.25 13.08 -8.56
C ARG A 6 -60.49 12.79 -7.09
N LEU A 7 -60.65 11.51 -6.75
CA LEU A 7 -60.49 11.01 -5.39
C LEU A 7 -59.00 10.79 -5.11
N ALA A 8 -58.56 11.34 -3.99
CA ALA A 8 -57.19 11.31 -3.51
C ALA A 8 -56.76 9.89 -3.08
N LEU A 9 -55.63 9.41 -3.60
CA LEU A 9 -54.94 8.22 -3.10
C LEU A 9 -53.61 8.66 -2.46
N ARG A 10 -53.47 8.38 -1.16
CA ARG A 10 -52.28 8.65 -0.35
C ARG A 10 -51.18 7.63 -0.74
N PRO A 11 -49.92 8.04 -0.97
CA PRO A 11 -48.85 7.07 -1.17
C PRO A 11 -48.49 6.43 0.17
N GLY A 12 -48.71 5.11 0.26
CA GLY A 12 -48.28 4.29 1.39
C GLY A 12 -46.75 4.33 1.55
N ARG A 13 -46.29 4.56 2.79
CA ARG A 13 -44.89 4.37 3.18
C ARG A 13 -44.53 2.90 3.06
N ARG A 14 -43.78 2.53 2.02
CA ARG A 14 -43.13 1.22 1.94
C ARG A 14 -41.93 1.21 2.90
N ARG A 15 -41.91 0.24 3.82
CA ARG A 15 -40.73 -0.13 4.62
C ARG A 15 -39.61 -0.54 3.67
N LEU A 16 -38.50 0.19 3.69
CA LEU A 16 -37.24 -0.25 3.09
C LEU A 16 -36.70 -1.37 3.98
N SER A 17 -36.95 -2.62 3.58
CA SER A 17 -36.24 -3.77 4.12
C SER A 17 -34.87 -3.80 3.47
N GLY A 18 -33.83 -3.49 4.25
CA GLY A 18 -32.44 -3.55 3.82
C GLY A 18 -32.03 -5.00 3.51
N LYS A 19 -32.17 -5.40 2.24
CA LYS A 19 -31.48 -6.56 1.71
C LYS A 19 -30.12 -6.08 1.21
N GLY A 20 -29.05 -6.62 1.80
CA GLY A 20 -27.70 -6.48 1.28
C GLY A 20 -27.67 -6.98 -0.16
N GLY A 21 -27.61 -6.06 -1.11
CA GLY A 21 -27.40 -6.37 -2.52
C GLY A 21 -25.95 -6.77 -2.71
N ALA A 22 -25.72 -7.90 -3.36
CA ALA A 22 -24.42 -8.19 -3.97
C ALA A 22 -24.13 -7.04 -4.93
N ARG A 23 -23.16 -6.19 -4.56
CA ARG A 23 -22.70 -5.11 -5.43
C ARG A 23 -21.97 -5.77 -6.60
N GLU A 24 -22.38 -5.44 -7.82
CA GLU A 24 -21.72 -5.88 -9.04
C GLU A 24 -20.25 -5.43 -8.99
N GLU A 25 -19.31 -6.36 -9.20
CA GLU A 25 -17.87 -6.09 -9.20
C GLU A 25 -17.55 -5.23 -10.42
N THR A 26 -16.99 -4.04 -10.20
CA THR A 26 -16.61 -3.16 -11.32
C THR A 26 -15.28 -3.60 -11.92
N ASP A 27 -14.98 -3.19 -13.15
CA ASP A 27 -13.66 -3.42 -13.77
C ASP A 27 -12.51 -2.88 -12.89
N ALA A 28 -12.78 -1.81 -12.13
CA ALA A 28 -11.83 -1.24 -11.17
C ALA A 28 -11.59 -2.17 -9.97
N ASP A 29 -12.65 -2.77 -9.44
CA ASP A 29 -12.55 -3.75 -8.34
C ASP A 29 -11.77 -5.00 -8.80
N GLN A 30 -12.04 -5.48 -10.02
CA GLN A 30 -11.32 -6.60 -10.62
C GLN A 30 -9.83 -6.27 -10.84
N SER A 31 -9.53 -5.07 -11.36
CA SER A 31 -8.16 -4.62 -11.61
C SER A 31 -7.35 -4.48 -10.33
N GLU A 32 -7.94 -3.92 -9.27
CA GLU A 32 -7.31 -3.81 -7.95
C GLU A 32 -7.01 -5.19 -7.36
N ARG A 33 -7.94 -6.14 -7.49
CA ARG A 33 -7.74 -7.52 -7.04
C ARG A 33 -6.60 -8.21 -7.77
N LEU A 34 -6.54 -8.10 -9.10
CA LEU A 34 -5.45 -8.66 -9.90
C LEU A 34 -4.09 -8.06 -9.51
N LEU A 35 -4.05 -6.74 -9.24
CA LEU A 35 -2.85 -6.08 -8.74
C LEU A 35 -2.41 -6.65 -7.39
N GLN A 36 -3.33 -6.83 -6.43
CA GLN A 36 -3.03 -7.39 -5.12
C GLN A 36 -2.52 -8.85 -5.21
N GLU A 37 -3.14 -9.67 -6.05
CA GLU A 37 -2.70 -11.04 -6.31
C GLU A 37 -1.29 -11.07 -6.91
N TRP A 38 -1.00 -10.20 -7.89
CA TRP A 38 0.32 -10.06 -8.48
C TRP A 38 1.36 -9.58 -7.47
N MET A 39 1.03 -8.60 -6.62
CA MET A 39 1.93 -8.10 -5.58
C MET A 39 2.25 -9.19 -4.56
N LYS A 40 1.26 -10.00 -4.16
CA LYS A 40 1.45 -11.14 -3.26
C LYS A 40 2.36 -12.20 -3.89
N LYS A 41 2.17 -12.49 -5.18
CA LYS A 41 2.97 -13.49 -5.93
C LYS A 41 4.42 -13.06 -6.10
N THR A 42 4.66 -11.80 -6.44
CA THR A 42 6.01 -11.26 -6.69
C THR A 42 6.75 -10.81 -5.43
N GLY A 43 6.05 -10.77 -4.28
CA GLY A 43 6.60 -10.23 -3.04
C GLY A 43 6.70 -8.71 -3.02
N SER A 44 6.18 -8.03 -4.06
CA SER A 44 6.12 -6.58 -4.17
C SER A 44 5.38 -5.98 -2.99
N ARG A 45 5.80 -4.79 -2.57
CA ARG A 45 5.20 -4.09 -1.42
C ARG A 45 4.91 -2.65 -1.75
N GLN A 46 4.06 -2.02 -0.97
CA GLN A 46 3.78 -0.59 -1.12
C GLN A 46 4.64 0.24 -0.18
N CYS A 47 5.07 1.42 -0.64
CA CYS A 47 5.70 2.41 0.22
C CYS A 47 4.76 2.77 1.37
N PRO A 48 5.21 2.75 2.64
CA PRO A 48 4.34 3.04 3.78
C PRO A 48 3.74 4.45 3.74
N LYS A 49 4.43 5.40 3.09
CA LYS A 49 3.99 6.81 2.97
C LYS A 49 3.13 7.08 1.73
N CYS A 50 3.65 6.83 0.52
CA CYS A 50 2.97 7.21 -0.73
C CYS A 50 2.22 6.07 -1.43
N LYS A 51 2.23 4.86 -0.86
CA LYS A 51 1.58 3.65 -1.39
C LYS A 51 2.02 3.17 -2.78
N MET A 52 2.97 3.86 -3.42
CA MET A 52 3.57 3.39 -4.67
C MET A 52 4.15 1.98 -4.50
N GLY A 53 3.93 1.12 -5.50
CA GLY A 53 4.53 -0.21 -5.58
C GLY A 53 6.07 -0.13 -5.60
N VAL A 54 6.69 -1.00 -4.83
CA VAL A 54 8.14 -1.15 -4.70
C VAL A 54 8.47 -2.62 -4.86
N THR A 55 9.39 -2.89 -5.77
CA THR A 55 9.97 -4.21 -6.03
C THR A 55 11.46 -4.17 -5.72
N LYS A 56 12.04 -5.35 -5.48
CA LYS A 56 13.48 -5.54 -5.57
C LYS A 56 13.85 -6.12 -6.93
N GLN A 57 15.15 -6.20 -7.23
CA GLN A 57 15.63 -6.70 -8.53
C GLN A 57 15.33 -8.19 -8.68
N ASP A 58 15.57 -8.99 -7.63
CA ASP A 58 15.22 -10.41 -7.63
C ASP A 58 13.74 -10.58 -7.24
N LEU A 59 12.87 -10.71 -8.25
CA LEU A 59 11.44 -10.97 -8.08
C LEU A 59 11.11 -12.37 -7.51
N VAL A 60 12.08 -13.30 -7.48
CA VAL A 60 11.89 -14.69 -7.02
C VAL A 60 12.18 -14.81 -5.53
N ARG A 61 13.12 -14.03 -4.98
CA ARG A 61 13.59 -14.15 -3.58
C ARG A 61 13.55 -12.86 -2.77
N GLN A 62 12.56 -12.00 -2.98
CA GLN A 62 12.44 -10.70 -2.28
C GLN A 62 12.39 -10.77 -0.73
N LYS A 63 11.97 -11.90 -0.15
CA LYS A 63 11.87 -12.11 1.29
C LYS A 63 13.21 -12.41 1.98
N GLY A 64 14.24 -12.81 1.24
CA GLY A 64 15.55 -13.20 1.79
C GLY A 64 16.49 -12.02 2.04
N GLN A 65 17.27 -12.10 3.12
CA GLN A 65 18.35 -11.17 3.49
C GLN A 65 19.65 -11.45 2.71
N ALA A 66 19.87 -12.70 2.29
CA ALA A 66 21.19 -13.19 1.88
C ALA A 66 21.78 -12.53 0.62
N ALA A 67 20.95 -11.84 -0.18
CA ALA A 67 21.39 -11.18 -1.42
C ALA A 67 20.96 -9.72 -1.55
N GLU A 68 20.02 -9.20 -0.73
CA GLU A 68 19.38 -7.92 -1.00
C GLU A 68 19.04 -7.09 0.24
N CYS A 69 19.55 -5.86 0.28
CA CYS A 69 19.27 -4.88 1.33
C CYS A 69 17.76 -4.65 1.53
N HIS A 70 17.30 -4.62 2.79
CA HIS A 70 15.92 -4.23 3.10
C HIS A 70 15.75 -2.74 3.41
N LYS A 71 16.83 -1.98 3.65
CA LYS A 71 16.76 -0.54 3.90
C LYS A 71 16.64 0.18 2.55
N MET A 72 15.43 0.65 2.23
CA MET A 72 15.12 1.26 0.94
C MET A 72 14.72 2.73 1.09
N ILE A 73 14.98 3.51 0.03
CA ILE A 73 14.43 4.84 -0.17
C ILE A 73 13.39 4.77 -1.28
N CYS A 74 12.19 5.28 -1.02
CA CYS A 74 11.15 5.35 -2.04
C CYS A 74 11.55 6.32 -3.15
N ARG A 75 11.58 5.87 -4.41
CA ARG A 75 11.91 6.72 -5.56
C ARG A 75 10.93 7.89 -5.74
N ASN A 76 9.66 7.71 -5.38
CA ASN A 76 8.63 8.74 -5.54
C ASN A 76 8.67 9.81 -4.44
N CYS A 77 8.63 9.42 -3.16
CA CYS A 77 8.49 10.35 -2.05
C CYS A 77 9.72 10.43 -1.12
N SER A 78 10.84 9.82 -1.49
CA SER A 78 12.12 9.81 -0.76
C SER A 78 12.04 9.27 0.68
N THR A 79 10.96 8.57 1.03
CA THR A 79 10.79 7.98 2.36
C THR A 79 11.75 6.82 2.54
N ARG A 80 12.48 6.83 3.65
CA ARG A 80 13.34 5.74 4.11
C ARG A 80 12.49 4.72 4.87
N PHE A 81 12.54 3.45 4.50
CA PHE A 81 11.77 2.41 5.16
C PHE A 81 12.43 1.03 5.03
N CYS A 82 12.03 0.09 5.88
CA CYS A 82 12.41 -1.30 5.75
C CYS A 82 11.43 -2.04 4.83
N PHE A 83 11.91 -2.63 3.74
CA PHE A 83 11.09 -3.44 2.84
C PHE A 83 10.46 -4.64 3.55
N ARG A 84 11.16 -5.27 4.50
CA ARG A 84 10.67 -6.48 5.20
C ARG A 84 9.53 -6.22 6.17
N CYS A 85 9.61 -5.17 6.99
CA CYS A 85 8.61 -4.86 8.01
C CYS A 85 7.78 -3.60 7.74
N LEU A 86 8.06 -2.87 6.65
CA LEU A 86 7.41 -1.63 6.26
C LEU A 86 7.51 -0.48 7.29
N LYS A 87 8.33 -0.63 8.33
CA LYS A 87 8.62 0.45 9.28
C LYS A 87 9.36 1.59 8.57
N VAL A 88 8.87 2.83 8.78
CA VAL A 88 9.57 4.05 8.37
C VAL A 88 10.81 4.23 9.23
N LEU A 89 11.94 4.47 8.59
CA LEU A 89 13.25 4.57 9.23
C LEU A 89 13.71 6.04 9.19
N THR A 90 14.16 6.56 10.33
CA THR A 90 14.64 7.95 10.46
C THR A 90 16.09 7.95 10.90
N ALA A 91 16.70 9.12 11.11
CA ALA A 91 18.08 9.20 11.61
C ALA A 91 18.28 8.56 13.00
N THR A 92 17.20 8.30 13.73
CA THR A 92 17.19 7.75 15.10
C THR A 92 16.38 6.46 15.24
N ILE A 93 15.51 6.13 14.28
CA ILE A 93 14.61 4.97 14.38
C ILE A 93 15.05 3.87 13.43
N SER A 94 15.39 2.70 14.00
CA SER A 94 15.72 1.49 13.24
C SER A 94 14.70 0.35 13.40
N CYS A 95 14.94 -0.73 12.67
CA CYS A 95 14.19 -1.98 12.79
C CYS A 95 15.18 -3.14 12.94
N LYS A 96 14.76 -4.23 13.59
CA LYS A 96 15.60 -5.42 13.81
C LYS A 96 15.73 -6.33 12.58
N CYS A 97 15.20 -5.92 11.42
CA CYS A 97 15.20 -6.75 10.21
C CYS A 97 16.55 -6.77 9.49
N THR A 98 17.41 -5.78 9.72
CA THR A 98 18.74 -5.59 9.11
C THR A 98 19.67 -5.03 10.19
N PRO A 99 20.94 -5.46 10.27
CA PRO A 99 21.94 -4.85 11.15
C PRO A 99 22.00 -3.33 11.00
N ASP A 100 22.27 -2.64 12.10
CA ASP A 100 22.27 -1.17 12.15
C ASP A 100 23.40 -0.55 11.32
N GLU A 101 24.49 -1.29 11.10
CA GLU A 101 25.63 -0.91 10.26
C GLU A 101 25.25 -0.69 8.78
N HIS A 102 24.13 -1.26 8.32
CA HIS A 102 23.65 -1.03 6.97
C HIS A 102 23.04 0.37 6.78
N GLY A 103 23.41 1.05 5.70
CA GLY A 103 22.78 2.30 5.26
C GLY A 103 21.67 2.07 4.22
N PHE A 104 21.34 3.14 3.50
CA PHE A 104 20.46 3.11 2.35
C PHE A 104 21.27 3.36 1.08
N LEU A 105 20.77 2.89 -0.05
CA LEU A 105 21.19 3.36 -1.37
C LEU A 105 20.13 4.31 -1.90
N ASP A 106 20.55 5.50 -2.33
CA ASP A 106 19.67 6.44 -3.00
C ASP A 106 19.35 5.94 -4.42
N PRO A 107 18.07 5.67 -4.75
CA PRO A 107 17.68 5.13 -6.06
C PRO A 107 17.82 6.13 -7.21
N ARG A 108 18.04 7.42 -6.93
CA ARG A 108 18.22 8.46 -7.96
C ARG A 108 19.69 8.68 -8.27
N THR A 109 20.54 8.67 -7.24
CA THR A 109 21.96 9.01 -7.37
C THR A 109 22.89 7.81 -7.27
N GLY A 110 22.39 6.66 -6.81
CA GLY A 110 23.21 5.47 -6.51
C GLY A 110 24.10 5.64 -5.27
N ARG A 111 24.06 6.79 -4.60
CA ARG A 111 24.94 7.09 -3.46
C ARG A 111 24.49 6.35 -2.20
N PHE A 112 25.47 5.94 -1.40
CA PHE A 112 25.21 5.41 -0.07
C PHE A 112 24.84 6.53 0.90
N VAL A 113 23.76 6.32 1.65
CA VAL A 113 23.25 7.24 2.68
C VAL A 113 23.31 6.51 4.01
N GLN A 114 24.13 7.00 4.93
CA GLN A 114 24.22 6.44 6.28
C GLN A 114 22.86 6.55 6.99
N HIS A 115 22.45 5.48 7.68
CA HIS A 115 21.18 5.46 8.41
C HIS A 115 21.28 6.20 9.75
N LEU A 116 21.97 5.59 10.73
CA LEU A 116 22.16 6.19 12.05
C LEU A 116 23.35 7.13 12.01
N ARG A 117 23.18 8.34 12.57
CA ARG A 117 24.31 9.26 12.76
C ARG A 117 25.27 8.65 13.78
N LYS A 118 26.58 8.74 13.55
CA LYS A 118 27.58 8.38 14.58
C LYS A 118 27.22 9.09 15.90
N GLY A 119 26.96 8.31 16.95
CA GLY A 119 26.55 8.81 18.27
C GLY A 119 25.07 8.66 18.61
N ALA A 120 24.19 8.40 17.64
CA ALA A 120 22.80 8.04 17.89
C ALA A 120 22.72 6.53 18.17
N ARG A 121 22.88 6.13 19.43
CA ARG A 121 22.49 4.78 19.88
C ARG A 121 20.97 4.78 20.05
N ALA A 122 20.30 3.79 19.47
CA ALA A 122 18.87 3.54 19.63
C ALA A 122 18.58 2.88 20.98
#